data_AF-A0A8T3R521-F1
#
_entry.id   AF-A0A8T3R521-F1
#
_cell.length_a   1.000
_cell.length_b   1.000
_cell.length_c   1.000
_cell.angle_alpha   90.00
_cell.angle_beta   90.00
_cell.angle_gamma   90.00
#
_symmetry.space_group_name_H-M   'P 1'
#
loop_
_entity.id
_entity.type
_entity.pdbx_description
1 polymer ?
#
loop_
_entity_poly.entity_id
_entity_poly.type
_entity_poly.pdbx_seq_one_letter_code
_entity_poly.pdbx_strand_id
1 'polypeptide(L)'
;MTTSLLHDAFAHHAWATERLIEVCAALSADQLATQVPGTYGSISGTLGHLVASDAWYLSFFPVASEPFDDEASPTLDDMRAALTRNAAAWTTLLEGELDPDEQIAEQDGEWELHSPVGVRLAQVVHHGTDHRSQVCTALTTLGIEPPEIDVWAYARASNRERAERLPAE
;
A
#
# COMPACT_ATOMS: atom_id res chain seq x y z
N MET A 1 -15.48 -20.26 1.94
CA MET A 1 -14.06 -19.97 2.25
C MET A 1 -14.06 -18.97 3.40
N THR A 2 -13.25 -19.21 4.43
CA THR A 2 -13.07 -18.25 5.53
C THR A 2 -12.16 -17.14 5.05
N THR A 3 -12.59 -15.89 5.20
CA THR A 3 -11.77 -14.72 4.88
C THR A 3 -10.47 -14.73 5.69
N SER A 4 -9.34 -14.48 5.02
CA SER A 4 -8.03 -14.38 5.68
C SER A 4 -8.02 -13.30 6.77
N LEU A 5 -7.28 -13.53 7.86
CA LEU A 5 -7.07 -12.53 8.92
C LEU A 5 -6.33 -11.28 8.39
N LEU A 6 -5.60 -11.39 7.29
CA LEU A 6 -4.89 -10.29 6.65
C LEU A 6 -5.74 -9.56 5.59
N HIS A 7 -6.93 -10.04 5.27
CA HIS A 7 -7.79 -9.48 4.23
C HIS A 7 -7.99 -7.97 4.43
N ASP A 8 -8.46 -7.57 5.61
CA ASP A 8 -8.77 -6.16 5.87
C ASP A 8 -7.50 -5.28 5.87
N ALA A 9 -6.35 -5.83 6.27
CA ALA A 9 -5.07 -5.10 6.25
C ALA A 9 -4.61 -4.79 4.82
N PHE A 10 -4.69 -5.77 3.91
CA PHE A 10 -4.30 -5.57 2.51
C PHE A 10 -5.35 -4.80 1.70
N ALA A 11 -6.64 -5.00 2.00
CA ALA A 11 -7.71 -4.20 1.39
C ALA A 11 -7.62 -2.73 1.83
N HIS A 12 -7.32 -2.46 3.11
CA HIS A 12 -6.99 -1.12 3.61
C HIS A 12 -5.75 -0.55 2.92
N HIS A 13 -4.68 -1.34 2.79
CA HIS A 13 -3.45 -0.91 2.14
C HIS A 13 -3.69 -0.40 0.71
N ALA A 14 -4.46 -1.14 -0.09
CA ALA A 14 -4.83 -0.72 -1.45
C ALA A 14 -5.73 0.53 -1.43
N TRP A 15 -6.80 0.50 -0.64
CA TRP A 15 -7.77 1.60 -0.53
C TRP A 15 -7.14 2.92 -0.08
N ALA A 16 -6.24 2.89 0.91
CA ALA A 16 -5.56 4.06 1.44
C ALA A 16 -4.60 4.66 0.40
N THR A 17 -3.90 3.81 -0.35
CA THR A 17 -3.02 4.25 -1.44
C THR A 17 -3.83 4.90 -2.58
N GLU A 18 -4.94 4.29 -2.97
CA GLU A 18 -5.82 4.84 -4.00
C GLU A 18 -6.39 6.21 -3.57
N ARG A 19 -6.81 6.34 -2.31
CA ARG A 19 -7.32 7.61 -1.76
C ARG A 19 -6.28 8.74 -1.83
N LEU A 20 -5.01 8.44 -1.60
CA LEU A 20 -3.93 9.42 -1.76
C LEU A 20 -3.70 9.79 -3.22
N ILE A 21 -3.72 8.81 -4.13
CA ILE A 21 -3.61 9.07 -5.57
C ILE A 21 -4.75 9.97 -6.04
N GLU A 22 -5.98 9.74 -5.58
CA GLU A 22 -7.15 10.58 -5.89
C GLU A 22 -6.96 12.04 -5.44
N VAL A 23 -6.50 12.28 -4.20
CA VAL A 23 -6.19 13.63 -3.72
C VAL A 23 -5.06 14.26 -4.53
N CYS A 24 -4.02 13.48 -4.83
CA CYS A 24 -2.85 13.96 -5.58
C CYS A 24 -3.19 14.30 -7.05
N ALA A 25 -4.24 13.72 -7.63
CA ALA A 25 -4.67 14.02 -9.00
C ALA A 25 -5.11 15.48 -9.21
N ALA A 26 -5.44 16.20 -8.14
CA ALA A 26 -5.79 17.62 -8.19
C ALA A 26 -4.57 18.56 -8.06
N LEU A 27 -3.38 18.03 -7.82
CA LEU A 27 -2.17 18.82 -7.60
C LEU A 27 -1.51 19.24 -8.91
N SER A 28 -0.83 20.38 -8.89
CA SER A 28 0.06 20.77 -9.98
C SER A 28 1.33 19.89 -10.01
N ALA A 29 2.05 19.91 -11.13
CA ALA A 29 3.35 19.23 -11.24
C ALA A 29 4.35 19.69 -10.16
N ASP A 30 4.40 20.99 -9.86
CA ASP A 30 5.27 21.54 -8.82
C ASP A 30 4.87 21.06 -7.42
N GLN A 31 3.57 20.94 -7.16
CA GLN A 31 3.08 20.38 -5.90
C GLN A 31 3.42 18.89 -5.78
N LEU A 32 3.23 18.10 -6.84
CA LEU A 32 3.62 16.68 -6.88
C LEU A 32 5.14 16.48 -6.70
N ALA A 33 5.94 17.44 -7.15
CA ALA A 33 7.39 17.47 -6.99
C ALA A 33 7.85 17.92 -5.58
N THR A 34 6.92 18.29 -4.68
CA THR A 34 7.26 18.76 -3.33
C THR A 34 7.98 17.69 -2.52
N GLN A 35 9.15 18.04 -1.99
CA GLN A 35 9.96 17.20 -1.11
C GLN A 35 9.97 17.80 0.30
N VAL A 36 9.81 16.94 1.31
CA VAL A 36 9.88 17.35 2.72
C VAL A 36 11.04 16.62 3.40
N PRO A 37 11.92 17.32 4.14
CA PRO A 37 12.99 16.66 4.87
C PRO A 37 12.45 15.55 5.79
N GLY A 38 13.03 14.35 5.68
CA GLY A 38 12.59 13.18 6.44
C GLY A 38 11.53 12.31 5.76
N THR A 39 11.05 12.69 4.56
CA THR A 39 10.25 11.80 3.70
C THR A 39 11.13 11.10 2.67
N TYR A 40 10.61 10.04 2.04
CA TYR A 40 11.32 9.28 1.01
C TYR A 40 11.76 10.14 -0.18
N GLY A 41 10.86 10.97 -0.70
CA GLY A 41 11.16 11.84 -1.82
C GLY A 41 10.03 12.83 -2.08
N SER A 42 9.77 13.13 -3.35
CA SER A 42 8.60 13.92 -3.71
C SER A 42 7.31 13.16 -3.44
N ILE A 43 6.16 13.84 -3.46
CA ILE A 43 4.84 13.18 -3.37
C ILE A 43 4.71 12.11 -4.46
N SER A 44 5.01 12.46 -5.71
CA SER A 44 4.95 11.51 -6.83
C SER A 44 5.96 10.38 -6.69
N GLY A 45 7.19 10.66 -6.27
CA GLY A 45 8.23 9.65 -6.07
C GLY A 45 7.88 8.68 -4.95
N THR A 46 7.29 9.17 -3.86
CA THR A 46 6.88 8.33 -2.72
C THR A 46 5.71 7.41 -3.11
N LEU A 47 4.74 7.90 -3.89
CA LEU A 47 3.64 7.07 -4.41
C LEU A 47 4.15 6.04 -5.43
N GLY A 48 5.05 6.44 -6.33
CA GLY A 48 5.70 5.56 -7.29
C GLY A 48 6.45 4.41 -6.61
N HIS A 49 7.33 4.75 -5.65
CA HIS A 49 8.07 3.78 -4.84
C HIS A 49 7.16 2.80 -4.09
N LEU A 50 6.06 3.29 -3.52
CA LEU A 50 5.10 2.44 -2.83
C LEU A 50 4.48 1.41 -3.78
N VAL A 51 4.04 1.83 -4.97
CA VAL A 51 3.43 0.93 -5.96
C VAL A 51 4.46 -0.04 -6.57
N ALA A 52 5.69 0.43 -6.83
CA ALA A 52 6.80 -0.40 -7.28
C ALA A 52 7.17 -1.46 -6.24
N SER A 53 7.22 -1.07 -4.97
CA SER A 53 7.51 -1.98 -3.86
C SER A 53 6.45 -3.07 -3.74
N ASP A 54 5.17 -2.76 -3.90
CA ASP A 54 4.10 -3.78 -3.91
C ASP A 54 4.31 -4.82 -5.02
N ALA A 55 4.61 -4.36 -6.24
CA ALA A 55 4.90 -5.23 -7.37
C ALA A 55 6.14 -6.12 -7.11
N TRP A 56 7.18 -5.54 -6.51
CA TRP A 56 8.38 -6.26 -6.12
C TRP A 56 8.09 -7.32 -5.05
N TYR A 57 7.35 -6.99 -3.99
CA TYR A 57 6.98 -7.97 -2.95
C TYR A 57 6.13 -9.10 -3.51
N LEU A 58 5.19 -8.81 -4.41
CA LEU A 58 4.37 -9.83 -5.08
C LEU A 58 5.21 -10.83 -5.87
N SER A 59 6.34 -10.39 -6.44
CA SER A 59 7.21 -11.25 -7.27
C SER A 59 7.83 -12.44 -6.52
N PHE A 60 7.83 -12.40 -5.19
CA PHE A 60 8.30 -13.51 -4.35
C PHE A 60 7.27 -14.61 -4.14
N PHE A 61 6.01 -14.38 -4.53
CA PHE A 61 4.91 -15.30 -4.29
C PHE A 61 4.45 -15.95 -5.60
N PRO A 62 3.82 -17.13 -5.55
CA PRO A 62 3.34 -17.84 -6.73
C PRO A 62 2.02 -17.26 -7.27
N VAL A 63 1.97 -15.94 -7.48
CA VAL A 63 0.82 -15.21 -8.05
C VAL A 63 1.26 -14.37 -9.24
N ALA A 64 0.32 -14.00 -10.09
CA ALA A 64 0.61 -13.12 -11.22
C ALA A 64 1.01 -11.73 -10.69
N SER A 65 2.22 -11.31 -11.02
CA SER A 65 2.75 -9.99 -10.71
C SER A 65 3.42 -9.40 -11.95
N GLU A 66 3.31 -8.09 -12.14
CA GLU A 66 4.04 -7.36 -13.17
C GLU A 66 4.99 -6.37 -12.50
N PRO A 67 6.28 -6.32 -12.90
CA PRO A 67 7.18 -5.31 -12.38
C PRO A 67 6.67 -3.91 -12.75
N PHE A 68 6.90 -2.95 -11.85
CA PHE A 68 6.56 -1.56 -12.05
C PHE A 68 7.81 -0.72 -11.80
N ASP A 69 8.23 0.02 -12.82
CA ASP A 69 9.44 0.86 -12.81
C ASP A 69 9.05 2.29 -12.43
N ASP A 70 9.35 2.69 -11.19
CA ASP A 70 9.11 4.04 -10.69
C ASP A 70 10.20 5.04 -11.09
N GLU A 71 11.37 4.59 -11.56
CA GLU A 71 12.42 5.46 -12.12
C GLU A 71 12.03 6.01 -13.50
N ALA A 72 11.14 5.31 -14.21
CA ALA A 72 10.56 5.76 -15.48
C ALA A 72 9.63 7.00 -15.36
N SER A 73 9.50 7.59 -14.16
CA SER A 73 8.65 8.74 -13.88
C SER A 73 7.17 8.50 -14.28
N PRO A 74 6.53 7.43 -13.74
CA PRO A 74 5.17 7.07 -14.11
C PRO A 74 4.17 8.18 -13.75
N THR A 75 3.07 8.23 -14.49
CA THR A 75 1.95 9.13 -14.15
C THR A 75 1.13 8.57 -12.98
N LEU A 76 0.31 9.40 -12.35
CA LEU A 76 -0.64 8.94 -11.32
C LEU A 76 -1.62 7.89 -11.86
N ASP A 77 -1.96 7.93 -13.15
CA ASP A 77 -2.83 6.93 -13.77
C ASP A 77 -2.11 5.60 -13.99
N ASP A 78 -0.81 5.63 -14.35
CA ASP A 78 0.02 4.43 -14.43
C ASP A 78 0.13 3.76 -13.04
N MET A 79 0.38 4.57 -12.01
CA MET A 79 0.42 4.12 -10.61
C MET A 79 -0.92 3.50 -10.18
N ARG A 80 -2.05 4.14 -10.49
CA ARG A 80 -3.39 3.62 -10.17
C ARG A 80 -3.67 2.29 -10.88
N ALA A 81 -3.27 2.18 -12.15
CA ALA A 81 -3.44 0.96 -12.91
C ALA A 81 -2.61 -0.20 -12.32
N ALA A 82 -1.37 0.06 -11.93
CA ALA A 82 -0.51 -0.93 -11.27
C ALA A 82 -1.03 -1.30 -9.88
N LEU A 83 -1.46 -0.32 -9.08
CA LEU A 83 -2.09 -0.55 -7.77
C LEU A 83 -3.30 -1.49 -7.88
N THR A 84 -4.18 -1.27 -8.87
CA THR A 84 -5.35 -2.14 -9.11
C THR A 84 -4.93 -3.59 -9.37
N ARG A 85 -3.89 -3.80 -10.19
CA ARG A 85 -3.36 -5.14 -10.48
C ARG A 85 -2.75 -5.78 -9.23
N ASN A 86 -1.95 -5.02 -8.49
CA ASN A 86 -1.31 -5.48 -7.26
C ASN A 86 -2.35 -5.85 -6.19
N ALA A 87 -3.40 -5.05 -6.02
CA ALA A 87 -4.49 -5.33 -5.08
C ALA A 87 -5.23 -6.63 -5.41
N ALA A 88 -5.48 -6.90 -6.69
CA ALA A 88 -6.08 -8.16 -7.14
C ALA A 88 -5.15 -9.37 -6.90
N ALA A 89 -3.84 -9.21 -7.12
CA ALA A 89 -2.85 -10.24 -6.87
C ALA A 89 -2.72 -10.55 -5.37
N TRP A 90 -2.70 -9.52 -4.50
CA TRP A 90 -2.73 -9.70 -3.05
C TRP A 90 -3.99 -10.42 -2.59
N THR A 91 -5.15 -10.05 -3.12
CA THR A 91 -6.42 -10.72 -2.82
C THR A 91 -6.34 -12.20 -3.19
N THR A 92 -5.86 -12.51 -4.39
CA THR A 92 -5.69 -13.90 -4.87
C THR A 92 -4.74 -14.68 -3.97
N LEU A 93 -3.62 -14.08 -3.56
CA LEU A 93 -2.65 -14.71 -2.66
C LEU A 93 -3.29 -15.05 -1.32
N LEU A 94 -4.03 -14.11 -0.73
CA LEU A 94 -4.63 -14.25 0.60
C LEU A 94 -5.86 -15.18 0.64
N GLU A 95 -6.46 -15.49 -0.50
CA GLU A 95 -7.49 -16.52 -0.63
C GLU A 95 -6.91 -17.96 -0.66
N GLY A 96 -5.61 -18.09 -0.94
CA GLY A 96 -4.89 -19.35 -0.93
C GLY A 96 -4.53 -19.85 0.47
N GLU A 97 -4.00 -21.07 0.53
CA GLU A 97 -3.39 -21.61 1.75
C GLU A 97 -1.94 -21.12 1.85
N LEU A 98 -1.64 -20.36 2.90
CA LEU A 98 -0.31 -19.80 3.18
C LEU A 98 0.22 -20.37 4.49
N ASP A 99 1.45 -20.90 4.47
CA ASP A 99 2.20 -21.20 5.67
C ASP A 99 2.98 -19.95 6.11
N PRO A 100 2.63 -19.29 7.24
CA PRO A 100 3.30 -18.07 7.67
C PRO A 100 4.79 -18.27 7.99
N ASP A 101 5.23 -19.51 8.26
CA ASP A 101 6.61 -19.85 8.62
C ASP A 101 7.43 -20.35 7.42
N GLU A 102 6.82 -20.55 6.24
CA GLU A 102 7.51 -20.90 5.00
C GLU A 102 8.57 -19.85 4.68
N GLN A 103 9.80 -20.30 4.41
CA GLN A 103 10.93 -19.42 4.13
C GLN A 103 10.98 -19.05 2.65
N ILE A 104 11.00 -17.75 2.37
CA ILE A 104 11.26 -17.21 1.04
C ILE A 104 12.73 -16.77 0.97
N ALA A 105 13.45 -17.37 0.02
CA ALA A 105 14.83 -17.03 -0.29
C ALA A 105 14.89 -15.85 -1.30
N GLU A 106 15.80 -14.94 -1.05
CA GLU A 106 16.09 -13.78 -1.90
C GLU A 106 17.59 -13.62 -2.04
N GLN A 107 18.06 -13.39 -3.26
CA GLN A 107 19.47 -13.13 -3.51
C GLN A 107 19.77 -11.63 -3.39
N ASP A 108 20.67 -11.27 -2.49
CA ASP A 108 21.22 -9.93 -2.33
C ASP A 108 22.75 -9.97 -2.54
N GLY A 109 23.18 -9.71 -3.78
CA GLY A 109 24.56 -9.83 -4.20
C GLY A 109 25.11 -11.25 -4.03
N GLU A 110 26.06 -11.41 -3.10
CA GLU A 110 26.68 -12.70 -2.76
C GLU A 110 25.92 -13.45 -1.64
N TRP A 111 24.88 -12.85 -1.06
CA TRP A 111 24.11 -13.42 0.04
C TRP A 111 22.78 -13.98 -0.43
N GLU A 112 22.34 -15.05 0.23
CA GLU A 112 20.96 -15.54 0.14
C GLU A 112 20.28 -15.26 1.49
N LEU A 113 19.30 -14.36 1.47
CA LEU A 113 18.52 -13.95 2.63
C LEU A 113 17.25 -14.77 2.68
N HIS A 114 16.91 -15.26 3.88
CA HIS A 114 15.71 -16.06 4.13
C HIS A 114 14.80 -15.30 5.08
N SER A 115 13.51 -15.22 4.74
CA SER A 115 12.52 -14.59 5.62
C SER A 115 11.17 -15.32 5.52
N PRO A 116 10.47 -15.53 6.64
CA PRO A 116 9.15 -16.15 6.64
C PRO A 116 8.12 -15.35 5.82
N VAL A 117 7.18 -16.04 5.18
CA VAL A 117 6.01 -15.44 4.51
C VAL A 117 5.32 -14.42 5.39
N GLY A 118 5.06 -14.74 6.67
CA GLY A 118 4.40 -13.84 7.61
C GLY A 118 5.15 -12.52 7.83
N VAL A 119 6.49 -12.56 7.87
CA VAL A 119 7.33 -11.36 8.01
C VAL A 119 7.24 -10.50 6.76
N ARG A 120 7.31 -11.10 5.57
CA ARG A 120 7.20 -10.37 4.29
C ARG A 120 5.83 -9.71 4.15
N LEU A 121 4.74 -10.41 4.47
CA LEU A 121 3.40 -9.84 4.39
C LEU A 121 3.19 -8.70 5.40
N ALA A 122 3.71 -8.84 6.63
CA ALA A 122 3.68 -7.75 7.61
C ALA A 122 4.47 -6.53 7.12
N GLN A 123 5.65 -6.75 6.53
CA GLN A 123 6.48 -5.68 5.99
C GLN A 123 5.76 -4.90 4.89
N VAL A 124 5.01 -5.53 3.98
CA VAL A 124 4.22 -4.84 2.95
C VAL A 124 3.27 -3.81 3.59
N VAL A 125 2.50 -4.22 4.60
CA VAL A 125 1.52 -3.35 5.27
C VAL A 125 2.20 -2.21 6.04
N HIS A 126 3.29 -2.51 6.75
CA HIS A 126 4.03 -1.52 7.53
C HIS A 126 4.76 -0.51 6.62
N HIS A 127 5.42 -0.98 5.58
CA HIS A 127 6.07 -0.17 4.56
C HIS A 127 5.08 0.77 3.88
N GLY A 128 3.90 0.27 3.52
CA GLY A 128 2.83 1.09 2.98
C GLY A 128 2.35 2.17 3.96
N THR A 129 2.21 1.82 5.24
CA THR A 129 1.79 2.78 6.27
C THR A 129 2.80 3.91 6.44
N ASP A 130 4.09 3.59 6.48
CA ASP A 130 5.17 4.57 6.60
C ASP A 130 5.14 5.56 5.41
N HIS A 131 5.20 5.07 4.17
CA HIS A 131 5.25 5.95 3.01
C HIS A 131 3.95 6.74 2.79
N ARG A 132 2.78 6.19 3.08
CA ARG A 132 1.53 6.97 3.05
C ARG A 132 1.55 8.11 4.07
N SER A 133 2.10 7.89 5.27
CA SER A 133 2.24 8.95 6.28
C SER A 133 3.18 10.08 5.83
N GLN A 134 4.22 9.74 5.06
CA GLN A 134 5.13 10.71 4.45
C GLN A 134 4.41 11.56 3.39
N VAL A 135 3.56 10.94 2.56
CA VAL A 135 2.70 11.69 1.61
C VAL A 135 1.75 12.63 2.36
N CYS A 136 1.11 12.18 3.44
CA CYS A 136 0.26 13.05 4.28
C CYS A 136 1.04 14.23 4.87
N THR A 137 2.29 14.01 5.28
CA THR A 137 3.18 15.08 5.77
C THR A 137 3.47 16.11 4.68
N ALA A 138 3.73 15.65 3.45
CA ALA A 138 3.96 16.53 2.30
C ALA A 138 2.70 17.33 1.91
N LEU A 139 1.52 16.69 1.91
CA LEU A 139 0.23 17.38 1.69
C LEU A 139 -0.01 18.46 2.75
N THR A 140 0.21 18.13 4.03
CA THR A 140 0.07 19.09 5.14
C THR A 140 1.02 20.27 4.98
N THR A 141 2.26 20.03 4.54
CA THR A 141 3.25 21.09 4.26
C THR A 141 2.77 22.06 3.17
N LEU A 142 1.98 21.59 2.22
CA LEU A 142 1.34 22.42 1.19
C LEU A 142 0.06 23.13 1.67
N GLY A 143 -0.33 22.96 2.94
CA GLY A 143 -1.58 23.48 3.48
C GLY A 143 -2.82 22.70 3.02
N ILE A 144 -2.64 21.46 2.55
CA ILE A 144 -3.71 20.57 2.09
C ILE A 144 -4.01 19.57 3.20
N GLU A 145 -5.27 19.50 3.61
CA GLU A 145 -5.73 18.50 4.59
C GLU A 145 -5.58 17.09 4.01
N PRO A 146 -4.79 16.19 4.62
CA PRO A 146 -4.67 14.82 4.14
C PRO A 146 -5.99 14.06 4.28
N PRO A 147 -6.27 13.07 3.41
CA PRO A 147 -7.46 12.24 3.57
C PRO A 147 -7.34 11.36 4.83
N GLU A 148 -8.48 11.08 5.48
CA GLU A 148 -8.54 10.03 6.49
C GLU A 148 -8.27 8.67 5.84
N ILE A 149 -7.12 8.08 6.19
CA ILE A 149 -6.65 6.81 5.62
C ILE A 149 -6.33 5.77 6.69
N ASP A 150 -6.82 5.93 7.92
CA ASP A 150 -6.67 4.90 8.94
C ASP A 150 -7.61 3.70 8.69
N VAL A 151 -7.39 2.62 9.44
CA VAL A 151 -8.13 1.37 9.25
C VAL A 151 -9.61 1.53 9.67
N TRP A 152 -9.94 2.43 10.60
CA TRP A 152 -11.34 2.71 10.97
C TRP A 152 -12.06 3.49 9.86
N ALA A 153 -11.38 4.46 9.23
CA ALA A 153 -11.89 5.15 8.05
C ALA A 153 -12.17 4.17 6.91
N TYR A 154 -11.27 3.21 6.68
CA TYR A 154 -11.54 2.10 5.76
C TYR A 154 -12.74 1.25 6.19
N ALA A 155 -12.83 0.87 7.46
CA ALA A 155 -13.93 0.03 7.95
C ALA A 155 -15.30 0.71 7.76
N ARG A 156 -15.37 2.03 7.95
CA ARG A 156 -16.57 2.84 7.64
C ARG A 156 -16.87 2.84 6.16
N ALA A 157 -15.88 3.15 5.34
CA ALA A 157 -16.04 3.26 3.89
C ALA A 157 -16.45 1.93 3.24
N SER A 158 -16.05 0.81 3.83
CA SER A 158 -16.30 -0.55 3.34
C SER A 158 -17.47 -1.26 4.03
N ASN A 159 -18.18 -0.61 4.96
CA ASN A 159 -19.23 -1.22 5.80
C ASN A 159 -18.75 -2.46 6.59
N ARG A 160 -17.46 -2.46 6.98
CA ARG A 160 -16.86 -3.48 7.87
C ARG A 160 -16.99 -3.12 9.35
N GLU A 161 -17.41 -1.91 9.68
CA GLU A 161 -17.87 -1.53 11.02
C GLU A 161 -19.37 -1.20 11.03
N ARG A 162 -20.05 -1.56 12.13
CA ARG A 162 -21.46 -1.24 12.37
C ARG A 162 -21.62 -0.66 13.77
N ALA A 163 -22.34 0.46 13.86
CA ALA A 163 -22.83 0.96 15.14
C ALA A 163 -24.19 0.31 15.47
N GLU A 164 -24.34 -0.10 16.73
CA GLU A 164 -25.63 -0.50 17.28
C GLU A 164 -25.95 0.40 18.47
N ARG A 165 -27.16 0.96 18.46
CA ARG A 165 -27.61 1.82 19.56
C ARG A 165 -27.94 0.93 20.76
N LEU A 166 -27.26 1.16 21.88
CA LEU A 166 -27.59 0.50 23.13
C LEU A 166 -29.03 0.86 23.55
N PRO A 167 -29.78 -0.07 24.15
CA PRO A 167 -31.10 0.23 24.69
C PRO A 167 -30.98 1.34 25.75
N ALA A 168 -32.00 2.20 25.82
CA ALA A 168 -32.10 3.17 26.90
C ALA A 168 -32.36 2.43 28.22
N GLU A 169 -31.65 2.84 29.29
CA GLU A 169 -31.86 2.36 30.66
C GLU A 169 -33.27 2.68 31.18
#